data_AF-A0A849QNB2-F1
#
_entry.id   AF-A0A849QNB2-F1
#
_cell.length_a   1.000
_cell.length_b   1.000
_cell.length_c   1.000
_cell.angle_alpha   90.00
_cell.angle_beta   90.00
_cell.angle_gamma   90.00
#
_symmetry.space_group_name_H-M   'P 1'
#
loop_
_entity.id
_entity.type
_entity.pdbx_description
1 polymer ?
#
loop_
_entity_poly.entity_id
_entity_poly.type
_entity_poly.pdbx_seq_one_letter_code
_entity_poly.pdbx_strand_id
1 'polypeptide(L)'
;KVKPFMDTQMRGVFATRAPSRPNSIGISIVRLVKIEENILHVQDVDIVDGTPLLDIKPYVGEFDANEIYKVGWLEKKMHKLPTSKDDGRFIK
;
A
#
# COMPACT_ATOMS: atom_id res chain seq x y z
N LYS A 1 -0.31 9.77 -15.60
CA LYS A 1 -1.35 10.17 -14.61
C LYS A 1 -2.23 8.96 -14.35
N VAL A 2 -2.91 8.88 -13.21
CA VAL A 2 -3.80 7.76 -12.85
C VAL A 2 -5.10 8.27 -12.23
N LYS A 3 -6.17 7.47 -12.29
CA LYS A 3 -7.38 7.68 -11.48
C LYS A 3 -7.23 6.86 -10.19
N PRO A 4 -6.97 7.49 -9.03
CA PRO A 4 -6.74 6.77 -7.77
C PRO A 4 -7.97 6.01 -7.29
N PHE A 5 -7.75 5.06 -6.37
CA PHE A 5 -8.86 4.43 -5.64
C PHE A 5 -9.70 5.49 -4.93
N MET A 6 -11.02 5.30 -4.92
CA MET A 6 -11.99 6.16 -4.22
C MET A 6 -12.11 7.60 -4.74
N ASP A 7 -11.39 7.96 -5.80
CA ASP A 7 -11.40 9.28 -6.39
C ASP A 7 -11.82 9.27 -7.87
N THR A 8 -12.39 10.39 -8.31
CA THR A 8 -12.88 10.56 -9.69
C THR A 8 -11.94 11.40 -10.55
N GLN A 9 -11.04 12.17 -9.92
CA GLN A 9 -10.11 13.06 -10.60
C GLN A 9 -8.78 12.38 -10.92
N MET A 10 -8.20 12.72 -12.07
CA MET A 10 -6.87 12.25 -12.45
C MET A 10 -5.79 12.93 -11.61
N ARG A 11 -4.80 12.15 -11.17
CA ARG A 11 -3.65 12.64 -10.40
C ARG A 11 -2.32 12.23 -11.01
N GLY A 12 -1.27 12.98 -10.73
CA GLY A 12 0.10 12.57 -11.04
C GLY A 12 0.41 11.26 -10.32
N VAL A 13 1.08 10.31 -10.99
CA VAL A 13 1.29 8.96 -10.45
C VAL A 13 2.06 8.98 -9.13
N PHE A 14 3.04 9.88 -8.99
CA PHE A 14 3.84 10.06 -7.78
C PHE A 14 3.09 10.72 -6.61
N ALA A 15 1.94 11.34 -6.87
CA ALA A 15 1.05 11.87 -5.82
C ALA A 15 0.04 10.81 -5.31
N THR A 16 0.26 9.54 -5.66
CA THR A 16 -0.64 8.41 -5.38
C THR A 16 0.14 7.14 -5.06
N ARG A 17 -0.57 6.13 -4.55
CA ARG A 17 -0.07 4.75 -4.36
C ARG A 17 -0.57 3.79 -5.46
N ALA A 18 -0.85 4.27 -6.67
CA ALA A 18 -1.31 3.38 -7.75
C ALA A 18 -0.23 2.35 -8.14
N PRO A 19 -0.61 1.09 -8.41
CA PRO A 19 0.34 0.01 -8.74
C PRO A 19 0.97 0.18 -10.13
N SER A 20 0.25 0.79 -11.08
CA SER A 20 0.77 1.11 -12.41
C SER A 20 1.67 2.36 -12.36
N ARG A 21 2.98 2.14 -12.18
CA ARG A 21 4.03 3.16 -12.09
C ARG A 21 5.26 2.71 -12.91
N PRO A 22 6.18 3.62 -13.29
CA PRO A 22 7.35 3.26 -14.09
C PRO A 22 8.19 2.13 -13.48
N ASN A 23 8.31 2.13 -12.15
CA ASN A 23 8.86 1.03 -11.36
C ASN A 23 7.75 0.51 -10.43
N SER A 24 7.23 -0.69 -10.71
CA SER A 24 6.10 -1.31 -10.00
C SER A 24 6.51 -1.93 -8.66
N ILE A 25 7.09 -1.11 -7.79
CA ILE A 25 7.52 -1.52 -6.44
C ILE A 25 6.44 -1.11 -5.44
N GLY A 26 5.85 -2.11 -4.77
CA GLY A 26 4.96 -1.96 -3.62
C GLY A 26 5.74 -1.98 -2.31
N ILE A 27 5.19 -1.33 -1.28
CA ILE A 27 5.74 -1.35 0.08
C ILE A 27 4.57 -1.51 1.05
N SER A 28 4.68 -2.54 1.89
CA SER A 28 3.67 -2.92 2.88
C SER A 28 4.35 -3.03 4.23
N ILE A 29 3.76 -2.43 5.25
CA ILE A 29 4.13 -2.68 6.66
C ILE A 29 3.23 -3.82 7.11
N VAL A 30 3.84 -4.94 7.51
CA VAL A 30 3.12 -6.17 7.86
C VAL A 30 3.42 -6.57 9.29
N ARG A 31 2.48 -7.27 9.94
CA ARG A 31 2.71 -7.85 11.26
C ARG A 31 3.33 -9.23 11.10
N LEU A 32 4.54 -9.43 11.62
CA LEU A 32 5.16 -10.75 11.72
C LEU A 32 4.51 -11.55 12.84
N VAL A 33 4.00 -12.73 12.52
CA VAL A 33 3.32 -13.63 13.47
C VAL A 33 4.22 -14.80 13.86
N LYS A 34 4.95 -15.36 12.90
CA LYS A 34 5.80 -16.53 13.12
C LYS A 34 6.94 -16.58 12.09
N ILE A 35 8.08 -17.12 12.51
CA ILE A 35 9.19 -17.50 11.63
C ILE A 35 9.32 -19.02 11.69
N GLU A 36 9.33 -19.68 10.54
CA GLU A 36 9.59 -21.10 10.37
C GLU A 36 10.64 -21.29 9.29
N GLU A 37 11.89 -21.55 9.67
CA GLU A 37 13.02 -21.64 8.75
C GLU A 37 13.12 -20.40 7.83
N ASN A 38 12.84 -20.56 6.53
CA ASN A 38 12.84 -19.51 5.53
C ASN A 38 11.44 -18.94 5.22
N ILE A 39 10.43 -19.29 6.01
CA ILE A 39 9.03 -18.84 5.86
C ILE A 39 8.67 -17.83 6.95
N LEU A 40 8.16 -16.68 6.52
CA LEU A 40 7.59 -15.66 7.39
C LEU A 40 6.07 -15.69 7.29
N HIS A 41 5.40 -15.97 8.40
CA HIS A 41 3.95 -15.87 8.50
C HIS A 41 3.59 -14.45 8.90
N VAL A 42 2.88 -13.73 8.03
CA VAL A 42 2.57 -12.31 8.21
C VAL A 42 1.07 -12.02 8.10
N GLN A 43 0.65 -10.92 8.71
CA GLN A 43 -0.71 -10.36 8.65
C GLN A 43 -0.68 -8.92 8.15
N ASP A 44 -1.86 -8.36 7.90
CA ASP A 44 -2.06 -6.98 7.44
C ASP A 44 -1.46 -6.70 6.04
N VAL A 45 -1.52 -7.70 5.15
CA VAL A 45 -1.00 -7.62 3.78
C VAL A 45 -1.99 -6.99 2.80
N ASP A 46 -1.46 -6.23 1.84
CA ASP A 46 -2.18 -5.64 0.70
C ASP A 46 -1.61 -6.12 -0.65
N ILE A 47 -1.17 -7.38 -0.69
CA ILE A 47 -0.41 -8.00 -1.78
C ILE A 47 -1.20 -9.19 -2.36
N VAL A 48 -1.15 -9.37 -3.69
CA VAL A 48 -1.77 -10.51 -4.38
C VAL A 48 -0.86 -11.74 -4.30
N ASP A 49 -1.46 -12.92 -4.20
CA ASP A 49 -0.72 -14.20 -4.20
C ASP A 49 0.22 -14.33 -5.41
N GLY A 50 1.39 -14.94 -5.19
CA GLY A 50 2.45 -15.08 -6.19
C GLY A 50 3.22 -13.80 -6.54
N THR A 51 2.97 -12.66 -5.87
CA THR A 51 3.76 -11.43 -6.08
C THR A 51 5.22 -11.64 -5.68
N PRO A 52 6.21 -11.33 -6.57
CA PRO A 52 7.63 -11.48 -6.24
C PRO A 52 8.07 -10.56 -5.09
N LEU A 53 8.82 -11.12 -4.15
CA LEU A 53 9.43 -10.37 -3.06
C LEU A 53 10.81 -9.84 -3.48
N LEU A 54 11.05 -8.55 -3.26
CA LEU A 54 12.32 -7.89 -3.61
C LEU A 54 13.25 -7.70 -2.40
N ASP A 55 12.69 -7.39 -1.23
CA ASP A 55 13.46 -6.95 -0.06
C ASP A 55 12.62 -7.08 1.22
N ILE A 56 13.29 -7.21 2.36
CA ILE A 56 12.68 -7.25 3.70
C ILE A 56 13.52 -6.36 4.63
N LYS A 57 12.87 -5.47 5.36
CA LYS A 57 13.50 -4.60 6.36
C LYS A 57 12.71 -4.61 7.66
N PRO A 58 13.38 -4.52 8.83
CA PRO A 58 12.67 -4.31 10.08
C PRO A 58 11.96 -2.95 10.04
N TYR A 59 10.70 -2.93 10.47
CA TYR A 59 9.99 -1.68 10.72
C TYR A 59 10.50 -1.09 12.03
N VAL A 60 10.94 0.16 12.01
CA VAL A 60 11.42 0.86 13.19
C VAL A 60 10.52 2.06 13.41
N GLY A 61 9.64 1.98 14.42
CA GLY A 61 8.63 3.00 14.68
C GLY A 61 9.23 4.41 14.81
N GLU A 62 10.38 4.54 15.44
CA GLU A 62 11.10 5.79 15.61
C GLU A 62 11.60 6.42 14.31
N PHE A 63 11.80 5.62 13.25
CA PHE A 63 12.26 6.09 11.94
C PHE A 63 11.10 6.25 10.95
N ASP A 64 10.13 5.34 11.04
CA ASP A 64 9.08 5.19 10.03
C ASP A 64 7.77 5.89 10.44
N ALA A 65 7.50 6.06 11.73
CA ALA A 65 6.33 6.78 12.23
C ALA A 65 6.68 8.26 12.51
N ASN A 66 6.24 9.13 11.61
CA ASN A 66 6.28 10.57 11.82
C ASN A 66 4.88 11.10 12.12
N GLU A 67 4.78 12.20 12.87
CA GLU A 67 3.52 12.90 13.04
C GLU A 67 2.97 13.31 11.67
N ILE A 68 1.75 12.85 11.38
CA ILE A 68 1.11 13.12 10.10
C ILE A 68 0.60 14.57 10.11
N TYR A 69 1.33 15.46 9.45
CA TYR A 69 0.92 16.86 9.31
C TYR A 69 -0.22 17.06 8.30
N LYS A 70 -0.21 16.31 7.18
CA LYS A 70 -1.19 16.45 6.10
C LYS A 70 -1.28 15.18 5.25
N VAL A 71 -2.49 14.74 4.94
CA VAL A 71 -2.79 13.61 4.02
C VAL A 71 -3.24 14.12 2.65
N GLY A 72 -3.52 15.42 2.55
CA GLY A 72 -3.67 16.14 1.28
C GLY A 72 -5.03 15.85 0.63
N TRP A 73 -5.03 15.52 -0.66
CA TRP A 73 -6.28 15.35 -1.39
C TRP A 73 -7.12 14.17 -0.91
N LEU A 74 -6.49 13.18 -0.27
CA LEU A 74 -7.14 11.95 0.18
C LEU A 74 -7.96 12.15 1.45
N GLU A 75 -7.69 13.20 2.25
CA GLU A 75 -8.46 13.57 3.46
C GLU A 75 -9.97 13.62 3.16
N LYS A 76 -10.32 14.26 2.04
CA LYS A 76 -11.72 14.41 1.57
C LYS A 76 -12.38 13.10 1.14
N LYS A 77 -11.63 12.00 1.07
CA LYS A 77 -12.08 10.68 0.59
C LYS A 77 -12.03 9.60 1.66
N MET A 78 -11.43 9.87 2.83
CA MET A 78 -11.24 8.87 3.89
C MET A 78 -12.55 8.26 4.41
N HIS A 79 -13.66 9.01 4.36
CA HIS A 79 -14.99 8.50 4.72
C HIS A 79 -15.44 7.27 3.92
N LYS A 80 -14.84 7.01 2.74
CA LYS A 80 -15.14 5.83 1.93
C LYS A 80 -14.35 4.58 2.35
N LEU A 81 -13.30 4.71 3.18
CA LEU A 81 -12.41 3.59 3.52
C LEU A 81 -13.16 2.37 4.09
N PRO A 82 -14.09 2.52 5.05
CA PRO A 82 -14.72 1.35 5.69
C PRO A 82 -15.56 0.49 4.73
N THR A 83 -16.02 1.06 3.61
CA THR A 83 -16.93 0.40 2.66
C THR A 83 -16.28 0.06 1.33
N SER A 84 -15.05 0.53 1.09
CA SER A 84 -14.40 0.38 -0.20
C SER A 84 -13.77 -1.01 -0.33
N LYS A 85 -13.99 -1.65 -1.47
CA LYS A 85 -13.37 -2.92 -1.86
C LYS A 85 -12.55 -2.73 -3.12
N ASP A 86 -11.61 -3.64 -3.35
CA ASP A 86 -10.83 -3.66 -4.58
C ASP A 86 -11.72 -3.52 -5.83
N ASP A 87 -11.25 -2.74 -6.80
CA ASP A 87 -11.94 -2.45 -8.05
C ASP A 87 -11.26 -3.12 -9.26
N GLY A 88 -10.50 -4.21 -9.02
CA GLY A 88 -9.82 -4.98 -10.05
C GLY A 88 -8.52 -4.34 -10.54
N ARG A 89 -8.04 -3.28 -9.90
CA ARG A 89 -6.79 -2.58 -10.28
C ARG A 89 -5.51 -3.43 -10.20
N PHE A 90 -5.59 -4.59 -9.56
CA PHE A 90 -4.50 -5.56 -9.42
C PHE A 90 -4.64 -6.76 -10.37
N ILE A 91 -5.76 -6.86 -11.10
CA ILE A 91 -5.99 -7.89 -12.10
C ILE A 91 -5.33 -7.43 -13.40
N LYS A 92 -4.51 -8.30 -13.99
CA LYS A 92 -3.88 -8.10 -15.29
C LYS A 92 -4.74 -8.71 -16.39
#